data_AF-A0A1S3GWN6-F1
#
_entry.id   AF-A0A1S3GWN6-F1
#
_cell.length_a   1.000
_cell.length_b   1.000
_cell.length_c   1.000
_cell.angle_alpha   90.00
_cell.angle_beta   90.00
_cell.angle_gamma   90.00
#
_symmetry.space_group_name_H-M   'P 1'
#
loop_
_entity.id
_entity.type
_entity.pdbx_description
1 polymer ?
#
loop_
_entity_poly.entity_id
_entity_poly.type
_entity_poly.pdbx_seq_one_letter_code
_entity_poly.pdbx_strand_id
1 'polypeptide(L)'
;MGVCGMHPDHQETLKKNRVVLAKQLLLSELLEHLLEKDIITLEMRELIQAKVGSFSQNVELLNLLPKRGPQAFDAFCKALRETKQGHLEDLLLTTLSDLQHVLPPLSCDYDVSLPFPVCESHPPHKQLRLSTDTVEHSLDNGDGPPCLQVKPCTPEFYQKHHQL
;
A
#
# COMPACT_ATOMS: atom_id res chain seq x y z
N MET A 1 9.21 -10.57 -0.95
CA MET A 1 8.11 -9.78 -1.53
C MET A 1 8.66 -8.38 -1.79
N GLY A 2 8.89 -8.03 -3.05
CA GLY A 2 9.42 -6.71 -3.39
C GLY A 2 8.38 -5.64 -3.09
N VAL A 3 8.77 -4.59 -2.36
CA VAL A 3 7.94 -3.40 -2.17
C VAL A 3 7.68 -2.77 -3.54
N CYS A 4 6.47 -2.94 -4.07
CA CYS A 4 6.07 -2.33 -5.33
C CYS A 4 5.57 -0.90 -5.06
N GLY A 5 6.42 0.10 -5.24
CA GLY A 5 6.00 1.51 -5.15
C GLY A 5 7.00 2.43 -4.45
N MET A 6 6.59 3.68 -4.31
CA MET A 6 7.32 4.74 -3.62
C MET A 6 7.37 4.48 -2.10
N HIS A 7 8.42 4.91 -1.41
CA HIS A 7 8.54 4.80 0.05
C HIS A 7 7.36 5.48 0.79
N PRO A 8 6.82 4.92 1.89
CA PRO A 8 5.67 5.49 2.61
C PRO A 8 5.87 6.95 3.03
N ASP A 9 7.04 7.30 3.55
CA ASP A 9 7.33 8.69 3.98
C ASP A 9 7.30 9.66 2.80
N HIS A 10 7.79 9.23 1.63
CA HIS A 10 7.74 10.03 0.41
C HIS A 10 6.28 10.24 -0.04
N GLN A 11 5.44 9.21 0.08
CA GLN A 11 4.02 9.32 -0.23
C GLN A 11 3.30 10.27 0.74
N GLU A 12 3.59 10.19 2.04
CA GLU A 12 3.00 11.06 3.06
C GLU A 12 3.44 12.53 2.85
N THR A 13 4.70 12.76 2.50
CA THR A 13 5.22 14.07 2.10
C THR A 13 4.46 14.66 0.91
N LEU A 14 4.23 13.88 -0.15
CA LEU A 14 3.43 14.33 -1.29
C LEU A 14 1.98 14.61 -0.91
N LYS A 15 1.40 13.80 -0.02
CA LYS A 15 0.02 13.95 0.45
C LYS A 15 -0.17 15.21 1.30
N LYS A 16 0.73 15.50 2.23
CA LYS A 16 0.68 16.72 3.06
C LYS A 16 0.79 17.99 2.24
N ASN A 17 1.65 17.99 1.22
CA ASN A 17 1.87 19.14 0.36
C ASN A 17 0.97 19.18 -0.88
N ARG A 18 0.01 18.26 -0.99
CA ARG A 18 -0.74 18.00 -2.22
C ARG A 18 -1.40 19.25 -2.81
N VAL A 19 -2.04 20.08 -1.98
CA VAL A 19 -2.75 21.28 -2.45
C VAL A 19 -1.77 22.34 -2.95
N VAL A 20 -0.64 22.52 -2.28
CA VAL A 20 0.39 23.49 -2.66
C VAL A 20 1.02 23.06 -3.98
N LEU A 21 1.43 21.80 -4.08
CA LEU A 21 1.95 21.21 -5.31
C LEU A 21 0.97 21.34 -6.46
N ALA A 22 -0.30 20.98 -6.26
CA ALA A 22 -1.31 21.06 -7.32
C ALA A 22 -1.53 22.48 -7.85
N LYS A 23 -1.29 23.52 -7.05
CA LYS A 23 -1.45 24.93 -7.46
C LYS A 23 -0.20 25.51 -8.11
N GLN A 24 0.98 25.16 -7.63
CA GLN A 24 2.23 25.85 -8.00
C GLN A 24 3.05 25.10 -9.05
N LEU A 25 2.79 23.81 -9.25
CA LEU A 25 3.56 22.98 -10.16
C LEU A 25 3.28 23.35 -11.64
N LEU A 26 4.37 23.52 -12.39
CA LEU A 26 4.40 23.72 -13.83
C LEU A 26 4.78 22.41 -14.52
N LEU A 27 3.83 21.83 -15.26
CA LEU A 27 3.99 20.49 -15.84
C LEU A 27 4.78 20.43 -17.14
N SER A 28 4.82 21.51 -17.93
CA SER A 28 5.28 21.48 -19.32
C SER A 28 6.67 20.85 -19.45
N GLU A 29 7.66 21.46 -18.81
CA GLU A 29 9.05 20.99 -18.83
C GLU A 29 9.24 19.79 -17.89
N LEU A 30 8.51 19.76 -16.76
CA LEU A 30 8.62 18.71 -15.75
C LEU A 30 8.30 17.32 -16.31
N LEU A 31 7.26 17.22 -17.15
CA LEU A 31 6.89 15.94 -17.77
C LEU A 31 7.99 15.41 -18.71
N GLU A 32 8.79 16.28 -19.34
CA GLU A 32 9.89 15.84 -20.21
C GLU A 32 11.02 15.21 -19.39
N HIS A 33 11.40 15.85 -18.28
CA HIS A 33 12.37 15.28 -17.35
C HIS A 33 11.90 13.94 -16.78
N LEU A 34 10.60 13.80 -16.46
CA LEU A 34 10.05 12.54 -15.94
C LEU A 34 9.96 11.44 -17.00
N LEU A 35 9.76 11.78 -18.28
CA LEU A 35 9.83 10.84 -19.39
C LEU A 35 11.25 10.37 -19.64
N GLU A 36 12.23 11.27 -19.61
CA GLU A 36 13.65 10.93 -19.79
C GLU A 36 14.17 9.96 -18.73
N LYS A 37 13.59 10.01 -17.52
CA LYS A 37 13.93 9.10 -16.40
C LYS A 37 13.04 7.86 -16.34
N ASP A 38 12.20 7.62 -17.36
CA ASP A 38 11.24 6.51 -17.43
C ASP A 38 10.32 6.41 -16.18
N ILE A 39 10.09 7.53 -15.49
CA ILE A 39 9.19 7.57 -14.32
C ILE A 39 7.74 7.56 -14.78
N ILE A 40 7.44 8.23 -15.87
CA ILE A 40 6.14 8.20 -16.53
C ILE A 40 6.31 7.73 -17.97
N THR A 41 5.27 7.13 -18.54
CA THR A 41 5.25 6.76 -19.96
C THR A 41 4.59 7.86 -20.79
N LEU A 42 4.75 7.79 -22.11
CA LEU A 42 4.06 8.71 -23.03
C LEU A 42 2.53 8.64 -22.87
N GLU A 43 1.97 7.44 -22.72
CA GLU A 43 0.53 7.24 -22.46
C GLU A 43 0.08 7.96 -21.18
N MET A 44 0.89 7.94 -20.12
CA MET A 44 0.58 8.66 -18.88
C MET A 44 0.66 10.17 -19.07
N ARG A 45 1.60 10.66 -19.89
CA ARG A 45 1.67 12.08 -20.27
C ARG A 45 0.37 12.52 -20.95
N GLU A 46 -0.12 11.73 -21.90
CA GLU A 46 -1.37 11.99 -22.61
C GLU A 46 -2.57 11.99 -21.67
N LEU A 47 -2.64 11.00 -20.76
CA LEU A 47 -3.70 10.93 -19.74
C LEU A 47 -3.70 12.16 -18.82
N ILE A 48 -2.52 12.61 -18.40
CA ILE A 48 -2.37 13.82 -17.59
C ILE A 48 -2.86 15.03 -18.40
N GLN A 49 -2.37 15.21 -19.63
CA GLN A 49 -2.69 16.37 -20.47
C GLN A 49 -4.17 16.43 -20.88
N ALA A 50 -4.84 15.28 -20.98
CA ALA A 50 -6.27 15.18 -21.26
C ALA A 50 -7.15 15.78 -20.14
N LYS A 51 -6.62 15.98 -18.92
CA LYS A 51 -7.36 16.63 -17.84
C LYS A 51 -7.52 18.13 -18.11
N VAL A 52 -8.71 18.64 -17.82
CA VAL A 52 -9.03 20.06 -17.99
C VAL A 52 -8.40 20.89 -16.87
N GLY A 53 -7.49 21.79 -17.25
CA GLY A 53 -6.86 22.77 -16.37
C GLY A 53 -5.63 22.26 -15.61
N SER A 54 -4.65 23.14 -15.42
CA SER A 54 -3.34 22.81 -14.81
C SER A 54 -3.46 22.13 -13.46
N PHE A 55 -4.37 22.58 -12.60
CA PHE A 55 -4.59 21.97 -11.29
C PHE A 55 -4.99 20.49 -11.39
N SER A 56 -5.90 20.15 -12.30
CA SER A 56 -6.37 18.77 -12.49
C SER A 56 -5.27 17.88 -13.07
N GLN A 57 -4.50 18.43 -14.02
CA GLN A 57 -3.33 17.76 -14.58
C GLN A 57 -2.28 17.48 -13.49
N ASN A 58 -1.98 18.47 -12.65
CA ASN A 58 -1.02 18.34 -11.54
C ASN A 58 -1.48 17.26 -10.56
N VAL A 59 -2.76 17.26 -10.20
CA VAL A 59 -3.37 16.26 -9.34
C VAL A 59 -3.25 14.85 -9.92
N GLU A 60 -3.42 14.69 -11.22
CA GLU A 60 -3.27 13.40 -11.91
C GLU A 60 -1.81 12.92 -11.84
N LEU A 61 -0.83 13.78 -12.12
CA LEU A 61 0.58 13.43 -11.95
C LEU A 61 0.88 12.97 -10.51
N LEU A 62 0.42 13.71 -9.51
CA LEU A 62 0.62 13.39 -8.10
C LEU A 62 -0.05 12.06 -7.68
N ASN A 63 -1.11 11.62 -8.36
CA ASN A 63 -1.72 10.31 -8.15
C ASN A 63 -0.92 9.16 -8.76
N LEU A 64 -0.21 9.45 -9.86
CA LEU A 64 0.56 8.45 -10.59
C LEU A 64 1.90 8.18 -9.91
N LEU A 65 2.56 9.21 -9.38
CA LEU A 65 3.91 9.12 -8.80
C LEU A 65 4.10 8.00 -7.75
N PRO A 66 3.21 7.81 -6.75
CA PRO A 66 3.37 6.75 -5.75
C PRO A 66 3.46 5.33 -6.33
N LYS A 67 2.89 5.12 -7.53
CA LYS A 67 2.82 3.84 -8.24
C LYS A 67 4.03 3.59 -9.14
N ARG A 68 4.94 4.56 -9.32
CA ARG A 68 6.07 4.49 -10.27
C ARG A 68 7.32 3.84 -9.71
N GLY A 69 7.29 3.40 -8.46
CA GLY A 69 8.40 2.71 -7.81
C GLY A 69 9.23 3.62 -6.91
N PRO A 70 10.31 3.07 -6.31
CA PRO A 70 11.06 3.74 -5.26
C PRO A 70 11.80 5.00 -5.75
N GLN A 71 12.28 5.00 -6.99
CA GLN A 71 13.04 6.12 -7.58
C GLN A 71 12.18 7.32 -7.99
N ALA A 72 10.86 7.16 -8.01
CA ALA A 72 9.94 8.18 -8.53
C ALA A 72 10.00 9.49 -7.74
N PHE A 73 10.22 9.43 -6.43
CA PHE A 73 10.30 10.61 -5.58
C PHE A 73 11.59 11.41 -5.86
N ASP A 74 12.74 10.73 -5.86
CA ASP A 74 14.04 11.38 -6.08
C ASP A 74 14.12 11.99 -7.48
N ALA A 75 13.63 11.25 -8.49
CA ALA A 75 13.55 11.74 -9.85
C ALA A 75 12.60 12.96 -9.98
N PHE A 76 11.49 12.96 -9.24
CA PHE A 76 10.58 14.11 -9.18
C PHE A 76 11.23 15.33 -8.52
N CYS A 77 11.91 15.17 -7.38
CA CYS A 77 12.69 16.24 -6.74
C CYS A 77 13.77 16.80 -7.68
N LYS A 78 14.51 15.93 -8.37
CA LYS A 78 15.51 16.34 -9.36
C LYS A 78 14.88 17.12 -10.53
N ALA A 79 13.74 16.65 -11.05
CA ALA A 79 13.02 17.34 -12.11
C ALA A 79 12.51 18.72 -11.65
N LEU A 80 12.04 18.86 -10.41
CA LEU A 80 11.69 20.17 -9.83
C LEU A 80 12.90 21.12 -9.80
N ARG A 81 14.08 20.62 -9.43
CA ARG A 81 15.33 21.40 -9.45
C ARG A 81 15.71 21.85 -10.86
N GLU A 82 15.68 20.94 -11.83
CA GLU A 82 16.05 21.19 -13.22
C GLU A 82 15.11 22.19 -13.90
N THR A 83 13.81 22.13 -13.57
CA THR A 83 12.78 23.07 -14.06
C THR A 83 12.69 24.38 -13.27
N LYS A 84 13.69 24.67 -12.41
CA LYS A 84 13.75 25.90 -11.58
C LYS A 84 12.59 26.04 -10.58
N GLN A 85 11.96 24.94 -10.21
CA GLN A 85 10.91 24.83 -9.20
C GLN A 85 11.48 24.35 -7.85
N GLY A 86 12.73 24.71 -7.54
CA GLY A 86 13.45 24.24 -6.35
C GLY A 86 12.74 24.54 -5.02
N HIS A 87 11.94 25.61 -4.94
CA HIS A 87 11.13 25.89 -3.75
C HIS A 87 10.12 24.77 -3.40
N LEU A 88 9.61 24.04 -4.42
CA LEU A 88 8.74 22.89 -4.19
C LEU A 88 9.55 21.67 -3.72
N GLU A 89 10.77 21.50 -4.23
CA GLU A 89 11.68 20.46 -3.75
C GLU A 89 12.05 20.70 -2.28
N ASP A 90 12.46 21.92 -1.93
CA ASP A 90 12.80 22.32 -0.56
C ASP A 90 11.62 22.10 0.40
N LEU A 91 10.40 22.44 -0.03
CA LEU A 91 9.17 22.18 0.72
C LEU A 91 8.99 20.69 1.02
N LEU A 92 9.23 19.82 0.02
CA LEU A 92 9.10 18.37 0.18
C LEU A 92 10.18 17.80 1.09
N LEU A 93 11.43 18.21 0.94
CA LEU A 93 12.54 17.75 1.78
C LEU A 93 12.40 18.23 3.24
N THR A 94 11.91 19.45 3.45
CA THR A 94 11.60 19.98 4.78
C THR A 94 10.52 19.12 5.44
N THR A 95 9.40 18.88 4.74
CA THR A 95 8.30 18.05 5.26
C THR A 95 8.74 16.61 5.55
N LEU A 96 9.59 16.05 4.70
CA LEU A 96 10.14 14.71 4.87
C LEU A 96 11.02 14.63 6.11
N SER A 97 11.85 15.65 6.35
CA SER A 97 12.67 15.74 7.56
C SER A 97 11.79 15.87 8.81
N ASP A 98 10.72 16.68 8.75
CA ASP A 98 9.76 16.81 9.85
C ASP A 98 9.08 15.49 10.19
N LEU A 99 8.76 14.66 9.18
CA LEU A 99 8.21 13.32 9.41
C LEU A 99 9.19 12.40 10.15
N GLN A 100 10.49 12.50 9.83
CA GLN A 100 11.54 11.73 10.50
C GLN A 100 11.78 12.19 11.94
N HIS A 101 11.55 13.48 12.24
CA HIS A 101 11.74 14.04 13.58
C HIS A 101 10.51 13.92 14.50
N VAL A 102 9.30 13.91 13.96
CA VAL A 102 8.04 13.93 14.74
C VAL A 102 7.59 12.52 15.15
N LEU A 103 8.11 11.48 14.51
CA LEU A 103 7.90 10.12 14.98
C LEU A 103 8.93 9.82 16.10
N PRO A 104 8.52 9.63 17.38
CA PRO A 104 9.23 8.61 18.16
C PRO A 104 9.22 7.34 17.29
N PRO A 105 10.22 6.45 17.37
CA PRO A 105 10.15 5.21 16.63
C PRO A 105 8.88 4.48 17.05
N LEU A 106 7.79 4.66 16.30
CA LEU A 106 6.78 3.66 16.12
C LEU A 106 7.54 2.64 15.32
N SER A 107 8.23 1.80 16.09
CA SER A 107 8.93 0.68 15.57
C SER A 107 7.91 -0.11 14.79
N CYS A 108 7.99 -0.01 13.47
CA CYS A 108 7.76 -1.18 12.65
C CYS A 108 8.90 -2.13 13.06
N ASP A 109 8.76 -2.80 14.20
CA ASP A 109 9.60 -3.92 14.58
C ASP A 109 9.35 -5.00 13.53
N TYR A 110 9.99 -4.88 12.38
CA TYR A 110 10.56 -6.05 11.72
C TYR A 110 11.88 -6.34 12.47
N ASP A 111 11.77 -6.65 13.76
CA ASP A 111 12.88 -7.22 14.49
C ASP A 111 12.97 -8.70 14.11
N VAL A 112 13.73 -8.97 13.05
CA VAL A 112 14.35 -10.26 12.86
C VAL A 112 15.46 -10.36 13.91
N SER A 113 15.10 -10.76 15.15
CA SER A 113 15.94 -11.32 16.23
C SER A 113 15.67 -10.75 17.65
N LEU A 114 14.45 -10.90 18.19
CA LEU A 114 14.27 -10.96 19.65
C LEU A 114 14.35 -12.42 20.14
N PRO A 115 15.30 -12.78 21.01
CA PRO A 115 15.21 -14.03 21.77
C PRO A 115 14.18 -13.80 22.89
N PHE A 116 12.90 -14.04 22.58
CA PHE A 116 11.86 -14.09 23.59
C PHE A 116 12.18 -15.23 24.57
N PRO A 117 12.20 -15.01 25.90
CA PRO A 117 12.15 -16.11 26.85
C PRO A 117 10.70 -16.62 26.85
N VAL A 118 10.36 -17.44 25.87
CA VAL A 118 9.09 -18.16 25.86
C VAL A 118 9.21 -19.25 26.91
N CYS A 119 8.56 -19.07 28.05
CA CYS A 119 8.26 -20.18 28.94
C CYS A 119 7.30 -21.11 28.18
N GLU A 120 7.75 -22.34 27.89
CA GLU A 120 6.92 -23.38 27.28
C GLU A 120 5.82 -23.81 28.26
N SER A 121 4.69 -23.11 28.23
CA SER A 121 3.43 -23.64 28.74
C SER A 121 2.67 -24.31 27.60
N HIS A 122 2.93 -25.62 27.46
CA HIS A 122 2.04 -26.71 27.03
C HIS A 122 0.80 -26.38 26.16
N PRO A 123 0.55 -27.17 25.09
CA PRO A 123 -0.52 -26.91 24.14
C PRO A 123 -1.90 -26.94 24.81
N PRO A 124 -2.84 -26.05 24.44
CA PRO A 124 -4.21 -26.19 24.89
C PRO A 124 -4.77 -27.48 24.28
N HIS A 125 -5.06 -28.45 25.14
CA HIS A 125 -5.81 -29.63 24.75
C HIS A 125 -7.11 -29.18 24.09
N LYS A 126 -7.33 -29.66 22.87
CA LYS A 126 -8.61 -29.53 22.15
C LYS A 126 -9.72 -30.09 23.06
N GLN A 127 -10.51 -29.21 23.67
CA GLN A 127 -11.72 -29.64 24.37
C GLN A 127 -12.74 -30.10 23.33
N LEU A 128 -13.05 -31.39 23.36
CA LEU A 128 -14.21 -31.98 22.72
C LEU A 128 -15.46 -31.32 23.33
N ARG A 129 -16.13 -30.42 22.62
CA ARG A 129 -17.46 -29.96 23.02
C ARG A 129 -18.46 -31.09 22.80
N LEU A 130 -18.62 -31.92 23.83
CA LEU A 130 -19.80 -32.74 24.00
C LEU A 130 -20.87 -31.84 24.63
N SER A 131 -21.69 -31.20 23.80
CA SER A 131 -22.87 -30.46 24.27
C SER A 131 -24.08 -30.97 23.52
N THR A 132 -24.81 -31.83 24.22
CA THR A 132 -26.16 -32.26 23.94
C THR A 132 -27.09 -31.04 23.84
N ASP A 133 -27.84 -30.99 22.75
CA ASP A 133 -29.12 -30.29 22.56
C ASP A 133 -29.18 -28.81 23.00
N THR A 134 -28.87 -27.90 22.08
CA THR A 134 -29.63 -26.64 21.97
C THR A 134 -29.57 -26.20 20.52
N VAL A 135 -30.75 -26.09 19.90
CA VAL A 135 -30.97 -25.68 18.52
C VAL A 135 -30.39 -24.28 18.30
N GLU A 136 -29.36 -24.16 17.47
CA GLU A 136 -28.94 -22.86 16.92
C GLU A 136 -29.96 -22.45 15.86
N HIS A 137 -30.82 -21.49 16.20
CA HIS A 137 -31.78 -20.92 15.26
C HIS A 137 -31.06 -19.94 14.32
N SER A 138 -30.74 -20.40 13.12
CA SER A 138 -30.26 -19.55 12.02
C SER A 138 -31.30 -18.50 11.66
N LEU A 139 -30.92 -17.21 11.64
CA LEU A 139 -31.73 -16.12 11.09
C LEU A 139 -31.60 -16.04 9.56
N ASP A 140 -31.69 -17.19 8.89
CA ASP A 140 -31.62 -17.29 7.44
C ASP A 140 -33.01 -17.69 6.92
N ASN A 141 -33.56 -16.92 5.98
CA ASN A 141 -34.93 -17.06 5.50
C ASN A 141 -35.15 -18.25 4.56
N GLY A 142 -34.29 -19.27 4.61
CA GLY A 142 -34.53 -20.56 3.98
C GLY A 142 -34.61 -20.56 2.45
N ASP A 143 -34.13 -19.50 1.79
CA ASP A 143 -34.07 -19.42 0.31
C ASP A 143 -32.75 -20.01 -0.26
N GLY A 144 -31.93 -20.60 0.62
CA GLY A 144 -30.74 -21.33 0.22
C GLY A 144 -31.09 -22.72 -0.33
N PRO A 145 -30.36 -23.21 -1.35
CA PRO A 145 -30.50 -24.60 -1.79
C PRO A 145 -30.25 -25.55 -0.62
N PRO A 146 -30.89 -26.75 -0.58
CA PRO A 146 -30.73 -27.69 0.52
C PRO A 146 -29.25 -27.90 0.82
N CYS A 147 -28.81 -27.56 2.03
CA CYS A 147 -27.43 -27.75 2.44
C CYS A 147 -27.12 -29.24 2.29
N LEU A 148 -26.29 -29.59 1.30
CA LEU A 148 -25.81 -30.96 1.15
C LEU A 148 -25.07 -31.30 2.44
N GLN A 149 -25.60 -32.26 3.20
CA GLN A 149 -24.94 -32.79 4.39
C GLN A 149 -23.67 -33.52 3.95
N VAL A 150 -22.59 -32.77 3.77
CA VAL A 150 -21.28 -33.33 3.51
C VAL A 150 -20.74 -33.92 4.80
N LYS A 151 -20.34 -35.18 4.75
CA LYS A 151 -19.62 -35.79 5.87
C LYS A 151 -18.27 -35.09 6.01
N PRO A 152 -17.82 -34.79 7.25
CA PRO A 152 -16.48 -34.29 7.47
C PRO A 152 -15.45 -35.23 6.83
N CYS A 153 -14.43 -34.66 6.20
CA CYS A 153 -13.34 -35.44 5.63
C CYS A 153 -12.64 -36.22 6.75
N THR A 154 -12.53 -37.54 6.59
CA THR A 154 -11.84 -38.37 7.58
C THR A 154 -10.32 -38.33 7.36
N PRO A 155 -9.50 -38.44 8.42
CA PRO A 155 -8.04 -38.46 8.29
C PRO A 155 -7.54 -39.51 7.30
N GLU A 156 -8.21 -40.66 7.22
CA GLU A 156 -7.87 -41.77 6.33
C GLU A 156 -8.12 -41.42 4.86
N PHE A 157 -9.21 -40.70 4.57
CA PHE A 157 -9.50 -40.23 3.22
C PHE A 157 -8.43 -39.25 2.74
N TYR A 158 -8.04 -38.30 3.59
CA TYR A 158 -6.99 -37.33 3.27
C TYR A 158 -5.64 -38.02 3.00
N GLN A 159 -5.22 -38.93 3.89
CA GLN A 159 -3.95 -39.64 3.73
C GLN A 159 -3.90 -40.49 2.46
N LYS A 160 -5.02 -41.08 2.03
CA LYS A 160 -5.05 -41.89 0.81
C LYS A 160 -4.89 -41.06 -0.49
N HIS A 161 -5.28 -39.79 -0.47
CA HIS A 161 -5.45 -38.99 -1.70
C HIS A 161 -4.55 -37.75 -1.78
N HIS A 162 -3.72 -37.46 -0.77
CA HIS A 162 -2.83 -36.29 -0.76
C HIS A 162 -1.55 -36.40 -1.62
N GLN A 163 -1.28 -37.53 -2.26
CA GLN A 163 -0.08 -37.75 -3.10
C GLN A 163 -0.42 -37.99 -4.58
N LEU A 164 -1.09 -37.02 -5.22
CA LEU A 164 -1.26 -36.97 -6.67
C LEU A 164 -0.72 -35.65 -7.21
#